data_AF-A0A3E1K9M6-F1
#
_entry.id   AF-A0A3E1K9M6-F1
#
_cell.length_a   1.000
_cell.length_b   1.000
_cell.length_c   1.000
_cell.angle_alpha   90.00
_cell.angle_beta   90.00
_cell.angle_gamma   90.00
#
_symmetry.space_group_name_H-M   'P 1'
#
loop_
_entity.id
_entity.type
_entity.pdbx_description
1 polymer ?
#
loop_
_entity_poly.entity_id
_entity_poly.type
_entity_poly.pdbx_seq_one_letter_code
_entity_poly.pdbx_strand_id
1 'polypeptide(L)'
;MNRGAPKPEGPGIMKSLQNQRGLSLLGFIFILVLVLFFTYIGIKLVPIYLNHMSVMSEVKAVASQPGSANKPPNTIRRELLRRMSVSYIDHVEPQHITIERADQVRIVVKYDVQQHLIGNIDAIVRFNSAEPLRN
;
A
#
# COMPACT_ATOMS: atom_id res chain seq x y z
N MET A 1 -4.60 42.69 -75.08
CA MET A 1 -3.97 42.98 -73.78
C MET A 1 -4.85 42.47 -72.65
N ASN A 2 -4.26 41.75 -71.69
CA ASN A 2 -4.66 41.56 -70.27
C ASN A 2 -6.10 41.07 -69.97
N ARG A 3 -6.36 39.79 -69.68
CA ARG A 3 -6.11 39.01 -68.44
C ARG A 3 -6.70 39.60 -67.15
N GLY A 4 -7.51 38.78 -66.47
CA GLY A 4 -7.97 38.97 -65.09
C GLY A 4 -9.35 38.33 -64.91
N ALA A 5 -9.46 37.00 -65.05
CA ALA A 5 -9.54 36.02 -63.95
C ALA A 5 -10.85 36.10 -63.11
N PRO A 6 -11.52 34.95 -62.86
CA PRO A 6 -12.84 34.89 -62.23
C PRO A 6 -12.81 35.30 -60.75
N LYS A 7 -13.87 35.98 -60.28
CA LYS A 7 -14.03 36.37 -58.86
C LYS A 7 -14.56 35.17 -58.05
N PRO A 8 -13.81 34.61 -57.09
CA PRO A 8 -14.24 33.42 -56.38
C PRO A 8 -15.19 33.73 -55.20
N GLU A 9 -16.29 32.95 -55.19
CA GLU A 9 -17.01 32.29 -54.10
C GLU A 9 -17.03 32.93 -52.69
N GLY A 10 -18.24 33.34 -52.25
CA GLY A 10 -18.60 33.42 -50.83
C GLY A 10 -19.53 32.25 -50.46
N PRO A 11 -19.84 31.98 -49.18
CA PRO A 11 -19.39 32.59 -47.94
C PRO A 11 -18.31 31.75 -47.26
N GLY A 12 -17.28 32.40 -46.71
CA GLY A 12 -16.30 31.71 -45.88
C GLY A 12 -16.99 31.06 -44.68
N ILE A 13 -16.98 29.73 -44.61
CA ILE A 13 -17.28 29.00 -43.38
C ILE A 13 -16.20 29.40 -42.39
N MET A 14 -16.52 30.36 -41.52
CA MET A 14 -15.72 30.58 -40.32
C MET A 14 -15.87 29.31 -39.47
N LYS A 15 -14.89 28.41 -39.58
CA LYS A 15 -14.64 27.36 -38.60
C LYS A 15 -14.75 28.02 -37.22
N SER A 16 -15.71 27.58 -36.41
CA SER A 16 -15.74 27.99 -35.00
C SER A 16 -14.37 27.71 -34.43
N LEU A 17 -13.71 28.72 -33.86
CA LEU A 17 -12.52 28.52 -33.05
C LEU A 17 -12.89 27.44 -32.04
N GLN A 18 -12.27 26.27 -32.18
CA GLN A 18 -12.47 25.17 -31.26
C GLN A 18 -12.31 25.74 -29.86
N ASN A 19 -13.37 25.66 -29.05
CA ASN A 19 -13.28 25.98 -27.63
C ASN A 19 -12.22 25.06 -27.05
N GLN A 20 -10.98 25.55 -26.94
CA GLN A 20 -9.94 24.91 -26.16
C GLN A 20 -10.41 24.93 -24.71
N ARG A 21 -11.15 23.89 -24.33
CA ARG A 21 -11.36 23.50 -22.94
C ARG A 21 -10.08 22.80 -22.50
N GLY A 22 -8.97 23.54 -22.49
CA GLY A 22 -7.78 23.13 -21.77
C GLY A 22 -8.13 22.97 -20.30
N LEU A 23 -7.35 22.16 -19.58
CA LEU A 23 -7.43 22.11 -18.12
C LEU A 23 -7.31 23.55 -17.61
N SER A 24 -8.37 24.08 -16.99
CA SER A 24 -8.30 25.41 -16.40
C SER A 24 -7.17 25.43 -15.37
N LEU A 25 -6.52 26.58 -15.13
CA LEU A 25 -5.49 26.70 -14.09
C LEU A 25 -5.99 26.12 -12.75
N LEU A 26 -7.27 26.31 -12.45
CA LEU A 26 -7.93 25.74 -11.29
C LEU A 26 -8.01 24.20 -11.35
N GLY A 27 -8.38 23.62 -12.49
CA GLY A 27 -8.35 22.18 -12.71
C GLY A 27 -6.94 21.59 -12.58
N PHE A 28 -5.91 22.31 -13.01
CA PHE A 28 -4.51 21.90 -12.86
C PHE A 28 -4.09 21.86 -11.39
N ILE A 29 -4.37 22.92 -10.64
CA ILE A 29 -4.08 22.98 -9.20
C ILE A 29 -4.83 21.86 -8.45
N PHE A 30 -6.10 21.61 -8.80
CA PHE A 30 -6.87 20.54 -8.19
C PHE A 30 -6.22 19.17 -8.38
N ILE A 31 -5.80 18.84 -9.60
CA ILE A 31 -5.09 17.60 -9.89
C ILE A 31 -3.76 17.55 -9.13
N LEU A 32 -3.00 18.65 -9.08
CA LEU A 32 -1.74 18.71 -8.35
C LEU A 32 -1.93 18.40 -6.86
N VAL A 33 -2.96 18.97 -6.23
CA VAL A 33 -3.30 18.69 -4.83
C VAL A 33 -3.63 17.22 -4.62
N LEU A 34 -4.43 16.61 -5.51
CA LEU A 34 -4.74 15.19 -5.43
C LEU A 34 -3.50 14.32 -5.55
N VAL A 35 -2.63 14.61 -6.53
CA VAL A 35 -1.36 13.88 -6.72
C VAL A 35 -0.51 13.97 -5.45
N LEU A 36 -0.29 15.18 -4.92
CA LEU A 36 0.49 15.37 -3.69
C LEU A 36 -0.11 14.63 -2.50
N PHE A 37 -1.44 14.64 -2.36
CA PHE A 37 -2.14 13.91 -1.29
C PHE A 37 -1.91 12.39 -1.38
N PHE A 38 -2.10 11.79 -2.56
CA PHE A 38 -1.87 10.35 -2.73
C PHE A 38 -0.40 9.97 -2.65
N THR A 39 0.50 10.78 -3.19
CA THR A 39 1.95 10.58 -3.05
C THR A 39 2.37 10.63 -1.58
N TYR A 40 1.86 11.58 -0.81
CA TYR A 40 2.13 11.68 0.63
C TYR A 40 1.70 10.41 1.39
N ILE A 41 0.48 9.93 1.15
CA ILE A 41 -0.01 8.67 1.75
C ILE A 41 0.86 7.49 1.30
N GLY A 42 1.19 7.41 0.01
CA GLY A 42 2.05 6.35 -0.53
C GLY A 42 3.41 6.28 0.16
N ILE A 43 4.07 7.42 0.36
CA ILE A 43 5.36 7.51 1.07
C ILE A 43 5.25 6.95 2.50
N LYS A 44 4.13 7.19 3.19
CA LYS A 44 3.88 6.66 4.55
C LYS A 44 3.55 5.18 4.57
N LEU A 45 2.80 4.68 3.59
CA LEU A 45 2.38 3.27 3.54
C LEU A 45 3.52 2.32 3.18
N VAL A 46 4.45 2.73 2.30
CA VAL A 46 5.58 1.89 1.87
C VAL A 46 6.38 1.30 3.05
N PRO A 47 6.92 2.08 4.00
CA PRO A 47 7.66 1.52 5.12
C PRO A 47 6.79 0.61 6.02
N ILE A 48 5.50 0.90 6.17
CA ILE A 48 4.57 0.07 6.95
C ILE A 48 4.43 -1.33 6.31
N TYR A 49 4.28 -1.39 4.98
CA TYR A 49 4.21 -2.66 4.26
C TYR A 49 5.55 -3.42 4.28
N LEU A 50 6.68 -2.73 4.12
CA LEU A 50 8.00 -3.35 4.21
C LEU A 50 8.24 -3.96 5.60
N ASN A 51 7.84 -3.27 6.68
CA ASN A 51 7.90 -3.82 8.03
C ASN A 51 7.04 -5.08 8.18
N HIS A 52 5.82 -5.09 7.63
CA HIS A 52 4.99 -6.30 7.64
C HIS A 52 5.62 -7.45 6.87
N MET A 53 6.26 -7.18 5.73
CA MET A 53 6.99 -8.21 4.99
C MET A 53 8.14 -8.80 5.82
N SER A 54 8.87 -7.96 6.56
CA SER A 54 9.91 -8.42 7.49
C SER A 54 9.33 -9.30 8.60
N VAL A 55 8.19 -8.92 9.20
CA VAL A 55 7.45 -9.77 10.15
C VAL A 55 7.15 -11.14 9.57
N MET A 56 6.56 -11.18 8.37
CA MET A 56 6.19 -12.43 7.72
C MET A 56 7.41 -13.28 7.34
N SER A 57 8.53 -12.65 7.03
CA SER A 57 9.80 -13.33 6.80
C SER A 57 10.27 -14.10 8.03
N GLU A 58 10.23 -13.46 9.22
CA GLU A 58 10.59 -14.11 10.48
C GLU A 58 9.59 -15.21 10.87
N VAL A 59 8.29 -14.97 10.65
CA VAL A 59 7.24 -15.99 10.86
C VAL A 59 7.53 -17.22 10.01
N LYS A 60 7.82 -17.03 8.72
CA LYS A 60 8.14 -18.11 7.80
C LYS A 60 9.43 -18.83 8.17
N ALA A 61 10.44 -18.11 8.66
CA ALA A 61 11.68 -18.70 9.14
C ALA A 61 11.47 -19.60 10.37
N VAL A 62 10.53 -19.27 11.25
CA VAL A 62 10.13 -20.16 12.37
C VAL A 62 9.26 -21.31 11.87
N ALA A 63 8.28 -21.02 11.01
CA ALA A 63 7.29 -21.98 10.55
C ALA A 63 7.88 -23.08 9.65
N SER A 64 8.96 -22.77 8.94
CA SER A 64 9.65 -23.73 8.07
C SER A 64 10.62 -24.67 8.79
N GLN A 65 10.89 -24.45 10.09
CA GLN A 65 11.74 -25.34 10.88
C GLN A 65 11.10 -26.74 10.97
N PRO A 66 11.90 -27.83 10.79
CA PRO A 66 11.41 -29.19 10.99
C PRO A 66 10.80 -29.37 12.38
N GLY A 67 9.64 -30.02 12.48
CA GLY A 67 8.96 -30.23 13.76
C GLY A 67 8.42 -28.97 14.43
N SER A 68 8.36 -27.83 13.73
CA SER A 68 7.82 -26.58 14.28
C SER A 68 6.36 -26.71 14.74
N ALA A 69 5.57 -27.54 14.07
CA ALA A 69 4.18 -27.86 14.45
C ALA A 69 4.10 -28.59 15.80
N ASN A 70 5.15 -29.34 16.18
CA ASN A 70 5.21 -30.11 17.42
C ASN A 70 5.68 -29.26 18.61
N LYS A 71 6.15 -28.03 18.39
CA LYS A 71 6.62 -27.15 19.46
C LYS A 71 5.46 -26.64 20.33
N PRO A 72 5.67 -26.44 21.64
CA PRO A 72 4.71 -25.74 22.49
C PRO A 72 4.46 -24.31 21.98
N PRO A 73 3.22 -23.77 22.04
CA PRO A 73 2.90 -22.45 21.49
C PRO A 73 3.74 -21.33 22.10
N ASN A 74 4.00 -21.40 23.41
CA ASN A 74 4.83 -20.40 24.11
C ASN A 74 6.29 -20.42 23.66
N THR A 75 6.80 -21.58 23.23
CA THR A 75 8.15 -21.68 22.64
C THR A 75 8.18 -21.02 21.26
N ILE A 76 7.19 -21.28 20.42
CA ILE A 76 7.05 -20.63 19.10
C ILE A 76 6.97 -19.11 19.26
N ARG A 77 6.11 -18.60 20.17
CA ARG A 77 6.00 -17.17 20.46
C ARG A 77 7.32 -16.56 20.90
N ARG A 78 8.02 -17.19 21.85
CA ARG A 78 9.31 -16.71 22.37
C ARG A 78 10.38 -16.67 21.29
N GLU A 79 10.46 -17.70 20.44
CA GLU A 79 11.40 -17.74 19.32
C GLU A 79 11.12 -16.62 18.32
N LEU A 80 9.85 -16.40 17.97
CA LEU A 80 9.45 -15.35 17.05
C LEU A 80 9.75 -13.95 17.61
N LEU A 81 9.41 -13.70 18.88
CA LEU A 81 9.69 -12.42 19.55
C LEU A 81 11.19 -12.13 19.62
N ARG A 82 12.02 -13.14 19.93
CA ARG A 82 13.47 -12.99 19.96
C ARG A 82 14.04 -12.62 18.58
N ARG A 83 13.46 -13.14 17.50
CA ARG A 83 13.85 -12.79 16.13
C ARG A 83 13.42 -11.37 15.78
N MET A 84 12.16 -11.03 16.05
CA MET A 84 11.63 -9.69 15.76
C MET A 84 12.32 -8.58 16.55
N SER A 85 12.76 -8.85 17.80
CA SER A 85 13.55 -7.88 18.58
C SER A 85 14.94 -7.59 18.00
N VAL A 86 15.50 -8.52 17.22
CA VAL A 86 16.78 -8.31 16.53
C VAL A 86 16.56 -7.57 15.21
N SER A 87 15.42 -7.77 14.57
CA SER A 87 15.07 -7.18 13.27
C SER A 87 14.47 -5.76 13.35
N TYR A 88 14.50 -5.10 14.52
CA TYR A 88 13.94 -3.74 14.75
C TYR A 88 12.50 -3.58 14.25
N ILE A 89 11.68 -4.60 14.44
CA ILE A 89 10.27 -4.56 14.03
C ILE A 89 9.47 -3.88 15.13
N ASP A 90 9.03 -2.66 14.86
CA ASP A 90 8.08 -1.95 15.72
C ASP A 90 6.64 -2.43 15.46
N HIS A 91 5.77 -2.31 16.48
CA HIS A 91 4.31 -2.60 16.45
C HIS A 91 3.84 -4.06 16.58
N VAL A 92 4.72 -5.07 16.58
CA VAL A 92 4.31 -6.47 16.82
C VAL A 92 4.63 -6.90 18.25
N GLU A 93 3.56 -7.07 19.03
CA GLU A 93 3.61 -7.51 20.42
C GLU A 93 3.25 -9.00 20.57
N PRO A 94 3.56 -9.64 21.71
CA PRO A 94 3.23 -11.05 21.95
C PRO A 94 1.74 -11.38 21.75
N GLN A 95 0.87 -10.44 22.11
CA GLN A 95 -0.60 -10.56 21.98
C GLN A 95 -1.09 -10.58 20.53
N HIS A 96 -0.29 -10.08 19.59
CA HIS A 96 -0.61 -10.11 18.16
C HIS A 96 -0.35 -11.49 17.53
N ILE A 97 0.26 -12.43 18.27
CA ILE A 97 0.67 -13.75 17.77
C ILE A 97 -0.15 -14.87 18.41
N THR A 98 -0.96 -15.52 17.58
CA THR A 98 -1.77 -16.68 17.96
C THR A 98 -1.29 -17.94 17.27
N ILE A 99 -1.32 -19.07 17.97
CA ILE A 99 -1.04 -20.39 17.38
C ILE A 99 -2.38 -21.12 17.36
N GLU A 100 -2.89 -21.35 16.15
CA GLU A 100 -4.15 -22.06 15.95
C GLU A 100 -3.87 -23.54 15.66
N ARG A 101 -4.59 -24.43 16.34
CA ARG A 101 -4.49 -25.88 16.24
C ARG A 101 -5.86 -26.42 15.83
N ALA A 102 -6.17 -26.34 14.54
CA ALA A 102 -7.33 -26.97 13.94
C ALA A 102 -6.85 -28.13 13.05
N ASP A 103 -7.31 -28.22 11.80
CA ASP A 103 -6.87 -29.24 10.83
C ASP A 103 -5.38 -29.15 10.49
N GLN A 104 -4.81 -27.95 10.63
CA GLN A 104 -3.39 -27.67 10.46
C GLN A 104 -2.93 -26.69 11.53
N VAL A 105 -1.77 -26.95 12.15
CA VAL A 105 -1.14 -26.02 13.09
C VAL A 105 -0.60 -24.82 12.30
N ARG A 106 -0.98 -23.60 12.68
CA ARG A 106 -0.56 -22.37 11.99
C ARG A 106 -0.21 -21.26 12.97
N ILE A 107 0.72 -20.39 12.58
CA ILE A 107 0.98 -19.11 13.24
C ILE A 107 0.07 -18.06 12.61
N VAL A 108 -0.64 -17.30 13.42
CA VAL A 108 -1.49 -16.18 13.00
C VAL A 108 -0.96 -14.90 13.62
N VAL A 109 -0.72 -13.89 12.79
CA VAL A 109 -0.24 -12.56 13.19
C VAL A 109 -1.27 -11.51 12.81
N LYS A 110 -1.85 -10.85 13.82
CA LYS A 110 -2.91 -9.86 13.68
C LYS A 110 -2.58 -8.61 14.49
N TYR A 111 -2.46 -7.47 13.82
CA TYR A 111 -2.16 -6.18 14.46
C TYR A 111 -2.54 -5.02 13.55
N ASP A 112 -2.74 -3.86 14.18
CA ASP A 112 -3.07 -2.61 13.51
C ASP A 112 -1.88 -1.65 13.63
N VAL A 113 -1.55 -0.96 12.53
CA VAL A 113 -0.57 0.14 12.52
C VAL A 113 -1.33 1.44 12.34
N GLN A 114 -1.32 2.28 13.38
CA GLN A 114 -1.87 3.63 13.32
C GLN A 114 -0.77 4.60 12.89
N GLN A 115 -1.02 5.35 11.82
CA GLN A 115 -0.12 6.36 11.30
C GLN A 115 -0.81 7.71 11.29
N HIS A 116 -0.26 8.65 12.06
CA HIS A 116 -0.68 10.04 11.99
C HIS A 116 -0.39 10.64 10.60
N LEU A 117 -1.40 11.29 10.02
CA LEU A 117 -1.28 11.95 8.71
C LEU A 117 -1.12 13.46 8.89
N ILE A 118 -2.20 14.16 9.23
CA ILE A 118 -2.22 15.63 9.35
C ILE A 118 -3.33 16.09 10.29
N GLY A 119 -3.04 17.07 11.15
CA GLY A 119 -4.04 17.68 12.03
C GLY A 119 -4.65 16.66 13.00
N ASN A 120 -5.92 16.33 12.79
CA ASN A 120 -6.67 15.33 13.57
C ASN A 120 -7.01 14.07 12.73
N ILE A 121 -6.29 13.84 11.63
CA ILE A 121 -6.51 12.72 10.71
C ILE A 121 -5.41 11.68 10.89
N ASP A 122 -5.84 10.45 11.14
CA ASP A 122 -4.99 9.26 11.23
C ASP A 122 -5.41 8.21 10.19
N ALA A 123 -4.45 7.41 9.74
CA ALA A 123 -4.70 6.19 8.98
C ALA A 123 -4.47 4.95 9.84
N ILE A 124 -5.26 3.89 9.62
CA ILE A 124 -5.07 2.59 10.26
C ILE A 124 -4.89 1.55 9.16
N VAL A 125 -3.78 0.80 9.23
CA VAL A 125 -3.51 -0.36 8.37
C VAL A 125 -3.67 -1.61 9.21
N ARG A 126 -4.56 -2.52 8.78
CA ARG A 126 -4.84 -3.77 9.49
C ARG A 126 -4.15 -4.94 8.82
N PHE A 127 -3.34 -5.66 9.57
CA PHE A 127 -2.68 -6.87 9.10
C PHE A 127 -3.33 -8.10 9.72
N ASN A 128 -3.57 -9.12 8.90
CA ASN A 128 -4.07 -10.42 9.32
C ASN A 128 -3.49 -11.49 8.40
N SER A 129 -2.46 -12.16 8.88
CA SER A 129 -1.69 -13.12 8.11
C SER A 129 -1.58 -14.44 8.87
N ALA A 130 -1.62 -15.55 8.14
CA ALA A 130 -1.49 -16.89 8.70
C ALA A 130 -0.48 -17.70 7.90
N GLU A 131 0.42 -18.39 8.60
CA GLU A 131 1.44 -19.26 8.00
C GLU A 131 1.37 -20.66 8.64
N PRO A 132 1.24 -21.73 7.82
CA PRO A 132 1.21 -23.09 8.34
C PRO A 132 2.58 -23.51 8.91
N LEU A 133 2.54 -24.26 10.01
CA LEU A 133 3.73 -24.86 10.61
C LEU A 133 4.07 -26.19 9.95
N ARG A 134 5.37 -26.49 9.90
CA ARG A 134 5.90 -27.72 9.33
C ARG A 134 6.01 -28.83 10.39
N ASN A 135 5.56 -30.03 10.04
CA ASN A 135 5.74 -31.24 10.85
C ASN A 135 7.20 -31.73 10.90
#